data_AF-A0A2D6U3K9-F1
#
_entry.id   AF-A0A2D6U3K9-F1
#
_cell.length_a   1.000
_cell.length_b   1.000
_cell.length_c   1.000
_cell.angle_alpha   90.00
_cell.angle_beta   90.00
_cell.angle_gamma   90.00
#
_symmetry.space_group_name_H-M   'P 1'
#
loop_
_entity.id
_entity.type
_entity.pdbx_description
1 polymer ?
#
loop_
_entity_poly.entity_id
_entity_poly.type
_entity_poly.pdbx_seq_one_letter_code
_entity_poly.pdbx_strand_id
1 'polypeptide(L)'
;MRSSCAPYKDCWKGGATKGGATKGGATKRKRKKKLTYKKNILGTKLKRCSTQPKTGFYRNGYCMTGPNDLGTHTVCAKMNQGFLDYTASKGNDLSSVVKDGERWCLCENRWLQAYNDGKAPKVIKSATNARTDPKIQALINQRGGDKQLPQLRAIDKSNKKHVYRMKDPQKKRILAMDEGIRCEMRKGKTRRDAALSKKKRFNVLRLYRKNKDPKGCRILTQDMKYLDKRYGTGKTQNVCKTKRKAKQQFLYNPNDPKRSFDVYIDKNPKDTIPIKYTTVQDVKDTINKLERLYKSDKYPHKRIWKVGMILKVRLGVLKDKKPKHYALANRYFKHLGKRTKIKGEKERKKFDFKV
;
A
#
# COMPACT_ATOMS: atom_id res chain seq x y z
N MET A 1 7.89 -19.69 -14.37
CA MET A 1 6.56 -19.51 -13.73
C MET A 1 6.50 -18.12 -13.11
N ARG A 2 5.62 -17.22 -13.57
CA ARG A 2 5.32 -15.99 -12.80
C ARG A 2 4.56 -16.41 -11.55
N SER A 3 5.24 -16.36 -10.41
CA SER A 3 4.65 -16.65 -9.11
C SER A 3 3.62 -15.58 -8.78
N SER A 4 2.42 -15.99 -8.35
CA SER A 4 1.36 -15.11 -7.81
C SER A 4 1.72 -14.49 -6.45
N CYS A 5 3.02 -14.43 -6.14
CA CYS A 5 3.60 -13.89 -4.94
C CYS A 5 4.63 -12.82 -5.34
N ALA A 6 4.18 -11.58 -5.48
CA ALA A 6 5.11 -10.46 -5.32
C ALA A 6 5.62 -10.42 -3.87
N PRO A 7 6.86 -9.93 -3.63
CA PRO A 7 7.48 -9.91 -2.30
C PRO A 7 6.64 -9.03 -1.34
N TYR A 8 5.83 -9.70 -0.53
CA TYR A 8 5.19 -9.11 0.65
C TYR A 8 6.19 -9.17 1.81
N LYS A 9 6.23 -8.14 2.67
CA LYS A 9 7.20 -7.99 3.77
C LYS A 9 7.26 -9.17 4.75
N ASP A 10 6.26 -10.05 4.74
CA ASP A 10 6.22 -11.27 5.57
C ASP A 10 6.00 -12.56 4.75
N CYS A 11 6.14 -12.52 3.43
CA CYS A 11 5.94 -13.70 2.56
C CYS A 11 6.92 -14.84 2.86
N TRP A 12 8.09 -14.54 3.44
CA TRP A 12 9.15 -15.50 3.71
C TRP A 12 9.21 -15.97 5.17
N LYS A 13 8.27 -15.55 6.02
CA LYS A 13 8.30 -15.89 7.46
C LYS A 13 7.43 -17.10 7.83
N GLY A 14 6.68 -17.66 6.90
CA GLY A 14 5.81 -18.81 7.15
C GLY A 14 6.50 -20.13 6.83
N GLY A 15 7.21 -20.73 7.78
CA GLY A 15 7.68 -22.12 7.62
C GLY A 15 8.92 -22.56 8.38
N ALA A 16 9.22 -22.00 9.56
CA ALA A 16 10.22 -22.60 10.45
C ALA A 16 9.60 -22.80 11.84
N THR A 17 8.97 -23.96 12.05
CA THR A 17 8.69 -24.46 13.39
C THR A 17 10.04 -24.68 14.07
N LYS A 18 10.37 -23.87 15.08
CA LYS A 18 11.48 -24.11 16.00
C LYS A 18 11.13 -25.35 16.83
N GLY A 19 11.68 -26.51 16.46
CA GLY A 19 11.69 -27.70 17.30
C GLY A 19 12.93 -27.67 18.18
N GLY A 20 12.73 -27.76 19.50
CA GLY A 20 13.78 -27.86 20.50
C GLY A 20 14.67 -29.08 20.26
N ALA A 21 15.94 -28.92 20.58
CA ALA A 21 16.94 -29.97 20.53
C ALA A 21 16.74 -30.94 21.70
N THR A 22 16.48 -32.20 21.39
CA THR A 22 16.82 -33.33 22.26
C THR A 22 17.59 -34.35 21.43
N LYS A 23 18.78 -34.70 21.92
CA LYS A 23 19.71 -35.66 21.31
C LYS A 23 19.14 -37.07 21.46
N GLY A 24 19.24 -37.88 20.42
CA GLY A 24 18.87 -39.30 20.43
C GLY A 24 18.89 -39.87 19.01
N GLY A 25 19.89 -40.72 18.74
CA GLY A 25 20.13 -41.33 17.44
C GLY A 25 19.02 -42.31 17.04
N ALA A 26 18.55 -42.17 15.80
CA ALA A 26 17.91 -43.23 15.01
C ALA A 26 17.88 -42.79 13.54
N THR A 27 18.35 -43.65 12.66
CA THR A 27 18.44 -43.48 11.21
C THR A 27 17.06 -43.17 10.58
N LYS A 28 16.77 -41.90 10.31
CA LYS A 28 15.52 -41.48 9.67
C LYS A 28 15.63 -41.58 8.15
N ARG A 29 15.07 -42.66 7.58
CA ARG A 29 14.61 -42.74 6.18
C ARG A 29 14.00 -41.39 5.76
N LYS A 30 14.54 -40.76 4.70
CA LYS A 30 14.03 -39.50 4.12
C LYS A 30 12.57 -39.70 3.68
N ARG A 31 11.60 -39.40 4.54
CA ARG A 31 10.17 -39.34 4.18
C ARG A 31 10.02 -38.26 3.11
N LYS A 32 9.77 -38.67 1.85
CA LYS A 32 9.32 -37.76 0.78
C LYS A 32 8.14 -36.94 1.32
N LYS A 33 8.34 -35.63 1.53
CA LYS A 33 7.33 -34.73 2.10
C LYS A 33 6.11 -34.70 1.16
N LYS A 34 5.02 -35.32 1.60
CA LYS A 34 3.81 -35.61 0.81
C LYS A 34 3.10 -34.32 0.41
N LEU A 35 2.66 -34.23 -0.85
CA LEU A 35 1.68 -33.23 -1.30
C LEU A 35 0.45 -33.28 -0.37
N THR A 36 -0.16 -32.15 -0.04
CA THR A 36 -1.38 -32.11 0.80
C THR A 36 -2.60 -31.94 -0.11
N TYR A 37 -3.19 -33.07 -0.53
CA TYR A 37 -4.07 -33.13 -1.70
C TYR A 37 -5.55 -33.44 -1.43
N LYS A 38 -5.96 -33.81 -0.21
CA LYS A 38 -7.28 -34.46 -0.08
C LYS A 38 -8.44 -33.56 0.33
N LYS A 39 -8.26 -32.61 1.25
CA LYS A 39 -9.39 -31.89 1.87
C LYS A 39 -9.42 -30.40 1.56
N ASN A 40 -10.63 -29.86 1.43
CA ASN A 40 -10.89 -28.44 1.45
C ASN A 40 -11.12 -27.94 2.89
N ILE A 41 -11.27 -26.63 3.06
CA ILE A 41 -11.50 -25.98 4.38
C ILE A 41 -12.84 -26.34 5.05
N LEU A 42 -13.71 -27.09 4.37
CA LEU A 42 -14.94 -27.67 4.92
C LEU A 42 -14.75 -29.13 5.36
N GLY A 43 -13.52 -29.66 5.31
CA GLY A 43 -13.20 -31.04 5.67
C GLY A 43 -13.55 -32.10 4.62
N THR A 44 -14.18 -31.72 3.50
CA THR A 44 -14.58 -32.62 2.40
C THR A 44 -13.53 -32.66 1.28
N LYS A 45 -13.71 -33.52 0.26
CA LYS A 45 -12.77 -33.66 -0.87
C LYS A 45 -12.53 -32.32 -1.57
N LEU A 46 -11.26 -31.99 -1.84
CA LEU A 46 -10.88 -30.76 -2.53
C LEU A 46 -11.43 -30.74 -3.97
N LYS A 47 -12.33 -29.79 -4.26
CA LYS A 47 -12.85 -29.58 -5.62
C LYS A 47 -11.85 -28.82 -6.49
N ARG A 48 -11.99 -28.97 -7.80
CA ARG A 48 -11.20 -28.24 -8.79
C ARG A 48 -11.53 -26.75 -8.72
N CYS A 49 -10.52 -25.90 -8.82
CA CYS A 49 -10.69 -24.45 -8.84
C CYS A 49 -10.99 -23.94 -10.26
N SER A 50 -10.11 -24.23 -11.23
CA SER A 50 -10.29 -23.86 -12.65
C SER A 50 -9.43 -24.72 -13.58
N THR A 51 -9.92 -25.01 -14.79
CA THR A 51 -9.13 -25.57 -15.90
C THR A 51 -8.85 -24.57 -17.00
N GLN A 52 -9.67 -23.53 -17.11
CA GLN A 52 -9.55 -22.46 -18.10
C GLN A 52 -9.89 -21.14 -17.39
N PRO A 53 -8.88 -20.30 -17.09
CA PRO A 53 -7.44 -20.54 -17.26
C PRO A 53 -6.93 -21.65 -16.32
N LYS A 54 -5.91 -22.40 -16.75
CA LYS A 54 -5.35 -23.52 -15.96
C LYS A 54 -4.61 -22.99 -14.74
N THR A 55 -5.18 -23.23 -13.56
CA THR A 55 -4.72 -22.63 -12.30
C THR A 55 -3.94 -23.60 -11.40
N GLY A 56 -3.57 -23.14 -10.20
CA GLY A 56 -2.82 -23.91 -9.20
C GLY A 56 -1.31 -23.80 -9.38
N PHE A 57 -0.55 -23.94 -8.28
CA PHE A 57 0.92 -23.92 -8.31
C PHE A 57 1.49 -24.98 -9.25
N TYR A 58 0.96 -26.21 -9.17
CA TYR A 58 1.32 -27.33 -10.04
C TYR A 58 0.61 -27.33 -11.40
N ARG A 59 -0.15 -26.27 -11.73
CA ARG A 59 -0.91 -26.15 -12.99
C ARG A 59 -1.78 -27.38 -13.30
N ASN A 60 -2.43 -27.92 -12.28
CA ASN A 60 -3.35 -29.06 -12.38
C ASN A 60 -4.82 -28.67 -12.16
N GLY A 61 -5.09 -27.37 -11.99
CA GLY A 61 -6.43 -26.82 -11.80
C GLY A 61 -6.97 -26.86 -10.37
N TYR A 62 -6.19 -27.38 -9.41
CA TYR A 62 -6.52 -27.41 -7.99
C TYR A 62 -5.60 -26.46 -7.21
N CYS A 63 -6.08 -25.91 -6.10
CA CYS A 63 -5.25 -25.11 -5.19
C CYS A 63 -4.43 -26.02 -4.25
N MET A 64 -3.71 -26.96 -4.87
CA MET A 64 -2.78 -27.86 -4.18
C MET A 64 -1.49 -27.14 -3.87
N THR A 65 -0.88 -27.51 -2.75
CA THR A 65 0.39 -26.96 -2.28
C THR A 65 1.32 -28.08 -1.80
N GLY A 66 2.59 -27.76 -1.64
CA GLY A 66 3.64 -28.69 -1.24
C GLY A 66 4.90 -27.95 -0.82
N PRO A 67 6.01 -28.64 -0.52
CA PRO A 67 7.23 -28.01 -0.02
C PRO A 67 7.82 -26.92 -0.92
N ASN A 68 7.60 -27.04 -2.23
CA ASN A 68 8.14 -26.11 -3.24
C ASN A 68 7.26 -24.88 -3.45
N ASP A 69 6.02 -24.91 -2.93
CA ASP A 69 5.10 -23.79 -3.03
C ASP A 69 5.26 -22.88 -1.81
N LEU A 70 6.32 -22.08 -1.81
CA LEU A 70 6.61 -21.11 -0.74
C LEU A 70 5.53 -20.03 -0.60
N GLY A 71 4.71 -19.84 -1.65
CA GLY A 71 3.62 -18.89 -1.66
C GLY A 71 2.32 -19.42 -1.06
N THR A 72 2.23 -20.73 -0.78
CA THR A 72 1.01 -21.38 -0.28
C THR A 72 -0.22 -20.99 -1.11
N HIS A 73 -0.26 -21.38 -2.37
CA HIS A 73 -1.34 -21.09 -3.32
C HIS A 73 -2.59 -21.96 -3.07
N THR A 74 -3.16 -21.83 -1.89
CA THR A 74 -4.20 -22.70 -1.34
C THR A 74 -5.60 -22.11 -1.44
N VAL A 75 -5.75 -20.81 -1.73
CA VAL A 75 -7.04 -20.10 -1.72
C VAL A 75 -7.62 -20.00 -3.13
N CYS A 76 -8.71 -20.72 -3.41
CA CYS A 76 -9.45 -20.55 -4.67
C CYS A 76 -10.39 -19.36 -4.57
N ALA A 77 -10.25 -18.38 -5.45
CA ALA A 77 -11.13 -17.22 -5.50
C ALA A 77 -11.60 -16.89 -6.91
N LYS A 78 -12.81 -16.32 -7.02
CA LYS A 78 -13.33 -15.72 -8.27
C LYS A 78 -12.83 -14.28 -8.35
N MET A 79 -12.02 -13.99 -9.35
CA MET A 79 -11.44 -12.66 -9.57
C MET A 79 -12.54 -11.64 -9.84
N ASN A 80 -12.30 -10.41 -9.42
CA ASN A 80 -13.06 -9.23 -9.82
C ASN A 80 -12.10 -8.10 -10.14
N GLN A 81 -12.50 -7.14 -10.99
CA GLN A 81 -11.62 -6.05 -11.40
C GLN A 81 -11.02 -5.28 -10.23
N GLY A 82 -11.82 -5.02 -9.18
CA GLY A 82 -11.35 -4.31 -7.99
C GLY A 82 -10.23 -5.02 -7.22
N PHE A 83 -10.21 -6.36 -7.22
CA PHE A 83 -9.10 -7.14 -6.70
C PHE A 83 -7.90 -7.14 -7.66
N LEU A 84 -8.12 -7.30 -8.97
CA LEU A 84 -7.07 -7.32 -9.99
C LEU A 84 -6.25 -6.02 -9.98
N ASP A 85 -6.92 -4.87 -10.00
CA ASP A 85 -6.30 -3.55 -9.90
C ASP A 85 -5.53 -3.40 -8.60
N TYR A 86 -6.14 -3.84 -7.50
CA TYR A 86 -5.52 -3.80 -6.17
C TYR A 86 -4.24 -4.64 -6.12
N THR A 87 -4.29 -5.89 -6.57
CA THR A 87 -3.13 -6.79 -6.49
C THR A 87 -2.00 -6.30 -7.39
N ALA A 88 -2.31 -5.78 -8.58
CA ALA A 88 -1.35 -5.13 -9.47
C ALA A 88 -0.69 -3.92 -8.79
N SER A 89 -1.47 -3.05 -8.13
CA SER A 89 -0.96 -1.91 -7.37
C SER A 89 -0.07 -2.31 -6.17
N LYS A 90 -0.15 -3.57 -5.73
CA LYS A 90 0.70 -4.16 -4.68
C LYS A 90 1.85 -5.00 -5.26
N GLY A 91 2.16 -4.82 -6.53
CA GLY A 91 3.27 -5.46 -7.25
C GLY A 91 3.00 -6.88 -7.73
N ASN A 92 1.79 -7.41 -7.57
CA ASN A 92 1.39 -8.74 -8.00
C ASN A 92 0.32 -8.63 -9.10
N ASP A 93 0.77 -8.29 -10.31
CA ASP A 93 -0.11 -8.16 -11.47
C ASP A 93 -0.46 -9.55 -12.04
N LEU A 94 -1.77 -9.85 -12.04
CA LEU A 94 -2.34 -11.11 -12.52
C LEU A 94 -3.07 -10.96 -13.87
N SER A 95 -3.14 -9.76 -14.44
CA SER A 95 -3.91 -9.46 -15.67
C SER A 95 -3.54 -10.36 -16.86
N SER A 96 -2.28 -10.79 -16.93
CA SER A 96 -1.77 -11.69 -17.97
C SER A 96 -2.20 -13.15 -17.84
N VAL A 97 -2.73 -13.58 -16.68
CA VAL A 97 -3.03 -15.01 -16.42
C VAL A 97 -4.48 -15.29 -16.03
N VAL A 98 -5.23 -14.26 -15.63
CA VAL A 98 -6.64 -14.38 -15.24
C VAL A 98 -7.37 -13.05 -15.40
N LYS A 99 -8.63 -13.11 -15.80
CA LYS A 99 -9.54 -11.97 -16.03
C LYS A 99 -10.61 -11.87 -14.95
N ASP A 100 -11.38 -10.78 -14.98
CA ASP A 100 -12.58 -10.64 -14.14
C ASP A 100 -13.54 -11.82 -14.39
N GLY A 101 -14.14 -12.34 -13.32
CA GLY A 101 -15.08 -13.45 -13.37
C GLY A 101 -14.44 -14.84 -13.35
N GLU A 102 -13.17 -14.96 -13.72
CA GLU A 102 -12.45 -16.23 -13.74
C GLU A 102 -11.96 -16.66 -12.34
N ARG A 103 -11.63 -17.93 -12.18
CA ARG A 103 -11.15 -18.49 -10.90
C ARG A 103 -9.65 -18.70 -10.91
N TRP A 104 -9.00 -18.33 -9.81
CA TRP A 104 -7.56 -18.51 -9.64
C TRP A 104 -7.19 -18.94 -8.22
N CYS A 105 -6.14 -19.76 -8.12
CA CYS A 105 -5.51 -20.11 -6.85
C CYS A 105 -4.56 -19.00 -6.42
N LEU A 106 -4.96 -18.25 -5.40
CA LEU A 106 -4.18 -17.19 -4.79
C LEU A 106 -3.28 -17.73 -3.67
N CYS A 107 -2.15 -17.07 -3.49
CA CYS A 107 -1.40 -17.12 -2.24
C CYS A 107 -2.30 -16.69 -1.07
N GLU A 108 -2.30 -17.48 0.00
CA GLU A 108 -3.12 -17.18 1.19
C GLU A 108 -2.83 -15.79 1.78
N ASN A 109 -1.56 -15.38 1.82
CA ASN A 109 -1.16 -14.07 2.32
C ASN A 109 -1.59 -12.93 1.40
N ARG A 110 -1.63 -13.16 0.09
CA ARG A 110 -2.14 -12.17 -0.87
C ARG A 110 -3.63 -11.94 -0.67
N TRP A 111 -4.37 -13.02 -0.47
CA TRP A 111 -5.79 -12.94 -0.14
C TRP A 111 -6.02 -12.22 1.19
N LEU A 112 -5.25 -12.56 2.23
CA LEU A 112 -5.34 -11.92 3.55
C LEU A 112 -5.03 -10.41 3.49
N GLN A 113 -4.02 -10.01 2.71
CA GLN A 113 -3.71 -8.60 2.48
C GLN A 113 -4.90 -7.85 1.88
N ALA A 114 -5.51 -8.42 0.83
CA ALA A 114 -6.69 -7.86 0.19
C ALA A 114 -7.90 -7.82 1.14
N TYR A 115 -8.07 -8.84 1.99
CA TYR A 115 -9.13 -8.89 3.00
C TYR A 115 -9.01 -7.74 3.99
N ASN A 116 -7.81 -7.52 4.54
CA ASN A 116 -7.54 -6.44 5.49
C ASN A 116 -7.76 -5.04 4.87
N ASP A 117 -7.53 -4.90 3.57
CA ASP A 117 -7.74 -3.66 2.82
C ASP A 117 -9.17 -3.53 2.25
N GLY A 118 -10.07 -4.50 2.50
CA GLY A 118 -11.46 -4.47 2.02
C GLY A 118 -11.61 -4.69 0.52
N LYS A 119 -10.67 -5.40 -0.11
CA LYS A 119 -10.57 -5.69 -1.55
C LYS A 119 -10.47 -7.19 -1.85
N ALA A 120 -10.76 -8.06 -0.87
CA ALA A 120 -10.68 -9.50 -1.07
C ALA A 120 -11.70 -9.99 -2.12
N PRO A 121 -11.30 -10.88 -3.03
CA PRO A 121 -12.19 -11.53 -3.96
C PRO A 121 -12.99 -12.64 -3.26
N LYS A 122 -14.13 -13.03 -3.85
CA LYS A 122 -15.02 -14.08 -3.33
C LYS A 122 -14.32 -15.44 -3.34
N VAL A 123 -14.24 -16.10 -2.19
CA VAL A 123 -13.58 -17.41 -2.03
C VAL A 123 -14.53 -18.56 -2.31
N ILE A 124 -14.04 -19.57 -3.02
CA ILE A 124 -14.76 -20.81 -3.31
C ILE A 124 -14.34 -21.87 -2.30
N LYS A 125 -15.05 -21.94 -1.17
CA LYS A 125 -14.67 -22.76 0.01
C LYS A 125 -14.39 -24.23 -0.33
N SER A 126 -15.20 -24.84 -1.20
CA SER A 126 -15.04 -26.24 -1.61
C SER A 126 -13.76 -26.52 -2.43
N ALA A 127 -13.16 -25.47 -3.01
CA ALA A 127 -11.93 -25.53 -3.82
C ALA A 127 -10.72 -24.89 -3.13
N THR A 128 -10.87 -24.39 -1.90
CA THR A 128 -9.79 -23.86 -1.06
C THR A 128 -9.24 -24.95 -0.17
N ASN A 129 -7.91 -25.14 -0.18
CA ASN A 129 -7.23 -26.26 0.47
C ASN A 129 -7.21 -26.12 2.00
N ALA A 130 -7.41 -27.23 2.71
CA ALA A 130 -7.39 -27.30 4.17
C ALA A 130 -6.05 -26.90 4.81
N ARG A 131 -4.96 -26.82 4.03
CA ARG A 131 -3.66 -26.31 4.50
C ARG A 131 -3.59 -24.79 4.64
N THR A 132 -4.57 -24.05 4.10
CA THR A 132 -4.66 -22.60 4.30
C THR A 132 -4.52 -22.26 5.79
N ASP A 133 -3.80 -21.20 6.16
CA ASP A 133 -3.61 -20.82 7.57
C ASP A 133 -4.95 -20.82 8.35
N PRO A 134 -5.05 -21.46 9.54
CA PRO A 134 -6.30 -21.55 10.30
C PRO A 134 -6.96 -20.20 10.59
N LYS A 135 -6.19 -19.12 10.74
CA LYS A 135 -6.72 -17.76 10.91
C LYS A 135 -7.42 -17.30 9.63
N ILE A 136 -6.83 -17.56 8.47
CA ILE A 136 -7.41 -17.27 7.17
C ILE A 136 -8.66 -18.13 6.94
N GLN A 137 -8.63 -19.41 7.31
CA GLN A 137 -9.82 -20.27 7.26
C GLN A 137 -10.95 -19.71 8.11
N ALA A 138 -10.66 -19.27 9.33
CA ALA A 138 -11.66 -18.64 10.21
C ALA A 138 -12.24 -17.38 9.57
N LEU A 139 -11.43 -16.52 8.94
CA LEU A 139 -11.91 -15.33 8.22
C LEU A 139 -12.80 -15.69 7.01
N ILE A 140 -12.48 -16.77 6.28
CA ILE A 140 -13.29 -17.27 5.17
C ILE A 140 -14.60 -17.91 5.68
N ASN A 141 -14.54 -18.60 6.82
CA ASN A 141 -15.63 -19.40 7.37
C ASN A 141 -16.60 -18.63 8.25
N GLN A 142 -16.18 -17.49 8.82
CA GLN A 142 -17.10 -16.54 9.44
C GLN A 142 -18.26 -16.31 8.46
N ARG A 143 -19.49 -16.64 8.90
CA ARG A 143 -20.74 -16.40 8.14
C ARG A 143 -20.86 -14.89 7.90
N GLY A 144 -20.27 -14.45 6.81
CA GLY A 144 -20.33 -13.09 6.30
C GLY A 144 -20.50 -13.19 4.80
N GLY A 145 -21.70 -13.59 4.36
CA GLY A 145 -22.16 -13.21 3.04
C GLY A 145 -21.93 -11.71 2.89
N ASP A 146 -21.29 -11.32 1.79
CA ASP A 146 -21.18 -9.96 1.30
C ASP A 146 -21.41 -8.89 2.38
N LYS A 147 -20.43 -8.69 3.26
CA LYS A 147 -20.23 -7.33 3.77
C LYS A 147 -19.61 -6.52 2.64
N GLN A 148 -20.39 -6.30 1.58
CA GLN A 148 -20.61 -4.93 1.16
C GLN A 148 -20.84 -4.18 2.47
N LEU A 149 -19.94 -3.24 2.82
CA LEU A 149 -20.20 -2.35 3.96
C LEU A 149 -21.69 -2.02 3.90
N PRO A 150 -22.47 -2.24 4.98
CA PRO A 150 -23.90 -2.07 4.92
C PRO A 150 -24.16 -0.79 4.17
N GLN A 151 -24.89 -0.87 3.05
CA GLN A 151 -25.32 0.30 2.28
C GLN A 151 -25.68 1.34 3.33
N LEU A 152 -24.93 2.45 3.35
CA LEU A 152 -25.10 3.45 4.38
C LEU A 152 -26.56 3.85 4.26
N ARG A 153 -27.42 3.40 5.19
CA ARG A 153 -28.80 3.85 5.20
C ARG A 153 -28.70 5.37 5.18
N ALA A 154 -29.39 6.00 4.24
CA ALA A 154 -29.58 7.44 4.30
C ALA A 154 -30.10 7.73 5.70
N ILE A 155 -29.27 8.36 6.53
CA ILE A 155 -29.74 8.80 7.83
C ILE A 155 -30.67 9.94 7.48
N ASP A 156 -31.97 9.71 7.63
CA ASP A 156 -32.91 10.80 7.57
C ASP A 156 -32.52 11.81 8.67
N LYS A 157 -32.24 13.03 8.20
CA LYS A 157 -31.82 14.17 9.01
C LYS A 157 -32.93 15.21 9.12
N SER A 158 -34.07 15.01 8.44
CA SER A 158 -35.22 15.92 8.42
C SER A 158 -35.63 16.34 9.83
N ASN A 159 -35.67 15.39 10.76
CA ASN A 159 -36.13 15.59 12.13
C ASN A 159 -35.00 15.85 13.16
N LYS A 160 -33.79 16.22 12.74
CA LYS A 160 -32.66 16.49 13.66
C LYS A 160 -32.35 17.98 13.74
N LYS A 161 -32.42 18.53 14.96
CA LYS A 161 -32.10 19.93 15.25
C LYS A 161 -30.61 20.22 15.03
N HIS A 162 -29.73 19.25 15.32
CA HIS A 162 -28.29 19.38 15.13
C HIS A 162 -27.72 18.22 14.30
N VAL A 163 -26.97 18.59 13.25
CA VAL A 163 -26.31 17.63 12.35
C VAL A 163 -24.80 17.64 12.60
N TYR A 164 -24.22 16.46 12.77
CA TYR A 164 -22.76 16.35 12.93
C TYR A 164 -22.07 16.58 11.57
N ARG A 165 -21.28 17.66 11.47
CA ARG A 165 -20.35 17.87 10.35
C ARG A 165 -18.94 18.09 10.89
N MET A 166 -17.96 17.44 10.27
CA MET A 166 -16.57 17.46 10.72
C MET A 166 -15.92 18.85 10.61
N LYS A 167 -16.41 19.69 9.68
CA LYS A 167 -15.97 21.07 9.48
C LYS A 167 -16.51 22.05 10.53
N ASP A 168 -17.56 21.67 11.26
CA ASP A 168 -18.20 22.57 12.21
C ASP A 168 -17.35 22.72 13.49
N PRO A 169 -17.47 23.85 14.21
CA PRO A 169 -16.85 24.03 15.52
C PRO A 169 -17.24 22.91 16.50
N GLN A 170 -16.35 22.59 17.44
CA GLN A 170 -16.56 21.48 18.38
C GLN A 170 -17.87 21.62 19.17
N LYS A 171 -18.26 22.84 19.56
CA LYS A 171 -19.54 23.13 20.23
C LYS A 171 -20.75 22.61 19.45
N LYS A 172 -20.81 22.86 18.13
CA LYS A 172 -21.89 22.34 17.26
C LYS A 172 -21.86 20.82 17.14
N ARG A 173 -20.66 20.23 17.04
CA ARG A 173 -20.49 18.78 16.98
C ARG A 173 -20.93 18.09 18.27
N ILE A 174 -20.68 18.71 19.42
CA ILE A 174 -21.14 18.25 20.74
C ILE A 174 -22.67 18.20 20.80
N LEU A 175 -23.35 19.28 20.40
CA LEU A 175 -24.83 19.31 20.38
C LEU A 175 -25.40 18.17 19.51
N ALA A 176 -24.81 17.92 18.34
CA ALA A 176 -25.20 16.83 17.46
C ALA A 176 -24.84 15.42 17.99
N MET A 177 -23.81 15.30 18.82
CA MET A 177 -23.50 14.05 19.52
C MET A 177 -24.53 13.77 20.60
N ASP A 178 -24.81 14.75 21.46
CA ASP A 178 -25.71 14.64 22.60
C ASP A 178 -27.16 14.41 22.16
N GLU A 179 -27.63 15.12 21.12
CA GLU A 179 -28.93 14.88 20.50
C GLU A 179 -29.02 13.46 19.94
N GLY A 180 -27.97 13.00 19.24
CA GLY A 180 -27.93 11.64 18.72
C GLY A 180 -27.96 10.58 19.82
N ILE A 181 -27.37 10.84 20.98
CA ILE A 181 -27.40 9.93 22.14
C ILE A 181 -28.81 9.93 22.75
N ARG A 182 -29.42 11.11 22.96
CA ARG A 182 -30.81 11.23 23.44
C ARG A 182 -31.81 10.51 22.54
N CYS A 183 -31.64 10.62 21.22
CA CYS A 183 -32.48 9.91 20.25
C CYS A 183 -32.36 8.38 20.39
N GLU A 184 -31.16 7.86 20.65
CA GLU A 184 -30.96 6.42 20.88
C GLU A 184 -31.47 5.97 22.25
N MET A 185 -31.47 6.86 23.26
CA MET A 185 -32.07 6.59 24.56
C MET A 185 -33.59 6.45 24.48
N ARG A 186 -34.26 7.29 23.66
CA ARG A 186 -35.70 7.16 23.38
C ARG A 186 -36.09 5.82 22.74
N LYS A 187 -35.12 5.10 22.18
CA LYS A 187 -35.28 3.76 21.61
C LYS A 187 -34.93 2.65 22.61
N GLY A 188 -34.90 2.95 23.90
CA GLY A 188 -34.68 1.98 24.98
C GLY A 188 -33.21 1.70 25.32
N LYS A 189 -32.23 2.43 24.76
CA LYS A 189 -30.81 2.25 25.14
C LYS A 189 -30.47 3.02 26.41
N THR A 190 -29.59 2.44 27.23
CA THR A 190 -29.00 3.18 28.35
C THR A 190 -28.18 4.35 27.83
N ARG A 191 -28.05 5.40 28.65
CA ARG A 191 -27.24 6.59 28.34
C ARG A 191 -25.80 6.22 27.96
N ARG A 192 -25.22 5.24 28.67
CA ARG A 192 -23.86 4.75 28.43
C ARG A 192 -23.77 3.96 27.12
N ASP A 193 -24.73 3.10 26.82
CA ASP A 193 -24.72 2.26 25.61
C ASP A 193 -24.95 3.07 24.32
N ALA A 194 -25.84 4.06 24.38
CA ALA A 194 -26.05 5.00 23.28
C ALA A 194 -24.75 5.77 22.97
N ALA A 195 -24.07 6.28 24.00
CA ALA A 195 -22.77 6.95 23.86
C ALA A 195 -21.68 5.99 23.35
N LEU A 196 -21.64 4.75 23.86
CA LEU A 196 -20.68 3.73 23.43
C LEU A 196 -20.88 3.35 21.96
N SER A 197 -22.12 3.23 21.50
CA SER A 197 -22.44 2.98 20.08
C SER A 197 -21.94 4.11 19.17
N LYS A 198 -22.15 5.37 19.59
CA LYS A 198 -21.62 6.55 18.89
C LYS A 198 -20.09 6.55 18.87
N LYS A 199 -19.44 6.27 20.01
CA LYS A 199 -17.98 6.16 20.14
C LYS A 199 -17.40 5.07 19.24
N LYS A 200 -18.05 3.90 19.14
CA LYS A 200 -17.65 2.80 18.24
C LYS A 200 -17.65 3.26 16.78
N ARG A 201 -18.68 3.99 16.32
CA ARG A 201 -18.75 4.56 14.97
C ARG A 201 -17.60 5.53 14.70
N PHE A 202 -17.29 6.41 15.65
CA PHE A 202 -16.18 7.35 15.52
C PHE A 202 -14.82 6.65 15.50
N ASN A 203 -14.66 5.58 16.28
CA ASN A 203 -13.43 4.78 16.27
C ASN A 203 -13.17 4.16 14.89
N VAL A 204 -14.20 3.60 14.25
CA VAL A 204 -14.09 3.08 12.89
C VAL A 204 -13.68 4.20 11.93
N LEU A 205 -14.38 5.34 11.96
CA LEU A 205 -14.12 6.48 11.07
C LEU A 205 -12.70 7.06 11.22
N ARG A 206 -12.15 7.11 12.43
CA ARG A 206 -10.79 7.64 12.66
C ARG A 206 -9.70 6.66 12.24
N LEU A 207 -9.94 5.35 12.31
CA LEU A 207 -9.00 4.34 11.84
C LEU A 207 -8.83 4.41 10.31
N TYR A 208 -9.93 4.56 9.56
CA TYR A 208 -9.87 4.79 8.10
C TYR A 208 -9.15 6.10 7.74
N ARG A 209 -9.24 7.12 8.60
CA ARG A 209 -8.63 8.44 8.38
C ARG A 209 -7.18 8.54 8.85
N LYS A 210 -6.73 7.67 9.76
CA LYS A 210 -5.41 7.74 10.40
C LYS A 210 -4.24 8.02 9.45
N ASN A 211 -4.27 7.44 8.24
CA ASN A 211 -3.23 7.62 7.22
C ASN A 211 -3.59 8.66 6.14
N LYS A 212 -4.87 8.73 5.73
CA LYS A 212 -5.32 9.56 4.60
C LYS A 212 -5.65 11.00 4.99
N ASP A 213 -6.24 11.17 6.17
CA ASP A 213 -6.65 12.46 6.74
C ASP A 213 -6.31 12.50 8.24
N PRO A 214 -5.05 12.80 8.59
CA PRO A 214 -4.64 12.92 9.98
C PRO A 214 -5.37 14.02 10.75
N LYS A 215 -5.86 15.07 10.07
CA LYS A 215 -6.60 16.18 10.71
C LYS A 215 -7.99 15.71 11.13
N GLY A 216 -8.74 15.07 10.25
CA GLY A 216 -10.04 14.48 10.58
C GLY A 216 -9.95 13.36 11.62
N CYS A 217 -8.87 12.57 11.61
CA CYS A 217 -8.61 11.59 12.67
C CYS A 217 -8.52 12.26 14.06
N ARG A 218 -7.84 13.41 14.17
CA ARG A 218 -7.68 14.14 15.44
C ARG A 218 -9.01 14.73 15.92
N ILE A 219 -9.80 15.30 15.00
CA ILE A 219 -11.14 15.82 15.30
C ILE A 219 -12.01 14.72 15.92
N LEU A 220 -12.07 13.54 15.28
CA LEU A 220 -12.81 12.39 15.82
C LEU A 220 -12.27 11.90 17.16
N THR A 221 -10.94 11.91 17.33
CA THR A 221 -10.31 11.52 18.60
C THR A 221 -10.67 12.49 19.73
N GLN A 222 -10.73 13.79 19.46
CA GLN A 222 -11.14 14.81 20.42
C GLN A 222 -12.62 14.62 20.82
N ASP A 223 -13.50 14.40 19.84
CA ASP A 223 -14.92 14.16 20.09
C ASP A 223 -15.15 12.85 20.87
N MET A 224 -14.35 11.81 20.64
CA MET A 224 -14.39 10.57 21.43
C MET A 224 -13.94 10.78 22.89
N LYS A 225 -12.93 11.62 23.14
CA LYS A 225 -12.51 11.99 24.50
C LYS A 225 -13.60 12.76 25.25
N TYR A 226 -14.38 13.56 24.52
CA TYR A 226 -15.56 14.21 25.09
C TYR A 226 -16.60 13.18 25.54
N LEU A 227 -16.89 12.16 24.71
CA LEU A 227 -17.81 11.09 25.09
C LEU A 227 -17.34 10.32 26.33
N ASP A 228 -16.04 10.08 26.42
CA ASP A 228 -15.41 9.44 27.58
C ASP A 228 -15.63 10.23 28.86
N LYS A 229 -15.38 11.54 28.81
CA LYS A 229 -15.55 12.44 29.96
C LYS A 229 -17.01 12.59 30.38
N ARG A 230 -17.94 12.74 29.44
CA ARG A 230 -19.35 13.06 29.74
C ARG A 230 -20.25 11.84 30.01
N TYR A 231 -19.94 10.71 29.38
CA TYR A 231 -20.78 9.50 29.42
C TYR A 231 -20.04 8.27 29.98
N GLY A 232 -18.79 8.45 30.43
CA GLY A 232 -18.01 7.41 31.09
C GLY A 232 -17.56 6.28 30.16
N THR A 233 -17.51 6.47 28.84
CA THR A 233 -17.30 5.39 27.84
C THR A 233 -15.89 4.79 27.78
N GLY A 234 -15.08 4.95 28.84
CA GLY A 234 -13.69 4.47 28.95
C GLY A 234 -12.68 5.54 28.57
N LYS A 235 -11.47 5.14 28.11
CA LYS A 235 -10.38 6.07 27.75
C LYS A 235 -10.00 5.95 26.28
N THR A 236 -10.01 7.06 25.55
CA THR A 236 -9.60 7.10 24.14
C THR A 236 -8.13 7.48 23.99
N GLN A 237 -7.33 6.52 23.49
CA GLN A 237 -5.93 6.76 23.11
C GLN A 237 -5.83 7.50 21.76
N ASN A 238 -4.78 8.32 21.60
CA ASN A 238 -4.50 8.98 20.32
C ASN A 238 -3.77 8.01 19.37
N VAL A 239 -4.46 7.58 18.33
CA VAL A 239 -3.92 6.67 17.30
C VAL A 239 -3.56 7.41 16.01
N CYS A 240 -3.79 8.72 15.93
CA CYS A 240 -3.64 9.50 14.71
C CYS A 240 -2.18 9.79 14.42
N LYS A 241 -1.75 9.63 13.16
CA LYS A 241 -0.38 9.97 12.79
C LYS A 241 -0.15 11.47 12.93
N THR A 242 1.00 11.86 13.46
CA THR A 242 1.58 13.18 13.19
C THR A 242 1.83 13.26 11.69
N LYS A 243 1.63 14.43 11.08
CA LYS A 243 1.87 14.63 9.65
C LYS A 243 3.39 14.56 9.45
N ARG A 244 3.97 13.36 9.45
CA ARG A 244 5.37 13.16 9.07
C ARG A 244 5.40 13.55 7.59
N LYS A 245 6.03 14.70 7.26
CA LYS A 245 6.39 15.00 5.87
C LYS A 245 6.96 13.70 5.32
N ALA A 246 6.35 13.15 4.28
CA ALA A 246 6.90 11.96 3.66
C ALA A 246 8.34 12.31 3.28
N LYS A 247 9.32 11.78 4.01
CA LYS A 247 10.68 11.69 3.46
C LYS A 247 10.51 10.69 2.34
N GLN A 248 10.45 11.20 1.10
CA GLN A 248 10.57 10.35 -0.08
C GLN A 248 11.87 9.56 0.11
N GLN A 249 11.76 8.27 0.40
CA GLN A 249 12.90 7.37 0.39
C GLN A 249 13.15 7.05 -1.08
N PHE A 250 14.23 7.60 -1.61
CA PHE A 250 14.73 7.32 -2.95
C PHE A 250 15.00 5.81 -3.08
N LEU A 251 14.31 5.13 -3.99
CA LEU A 251 14.64 3.75 -4.36
C LEU A 251 15.76 3.82 -5.41
N TYR A 252 16.99 3.93 -4.92
CA TYR A 252 18.19 3.91 -5.75
C TYR A 252 18.74 2.49 -5.78
N ASN A 253 18.92 1.91 -6.97
CA ASN A 253 19.51 0.57 -7.13
C ASN A 253 21.00 0.71 -7.52
N PRO A 254 21.95 0.41 -6.62
CA PRO A 254 23.39 0.51 -6.90
C PRO A 254 23.87 -0.50 -7.94
N ASN A 255 23.16 -1.62 -8.08
CA ASN A 255 23.38 -2.71 -9.01
C ASN A 255 23.30 -2.30 -10.49
N ASP A 256 22.32 -1.45 -10.79
CA ASP A 256 21.84 -1.20 -12.14
C ASP A 256 21.17 0.18 -12.22
N PRO A 257 21.90 1.20 -12.71
CA PRO A 257 21.37 2.54 -12.89
C PRO A 257 20.20 2.61 -13.88
N LYS A 258 20.07 1.67 -14.82
CA LYS A 258 18.95 1.61 -15.79
C LYS A 258 17.67 1.09 -15.15
N ARG A 259 17.79 0.32 -14.06
CA ARG A 259 16.66 -0.16 -13.22
C ARG A 259 16.27 0.79 -12.09
N SER A 260 17.03 1.86 -11.87
CA SER A 260 16.61 2.91 -10.94
C SER A 260 15.42 3.66 -11.55
N PHE A 261 14.25 3.54 -10.92
CA PHE A 261 13.02 4.21 -11.37
C PHE A 261 13.29 5.69 -11.64
N ASP A 262 12.89 6.16 -12.82
CA ASP A 262 13.09 7.55 -13.23
C ASP A 262 12.19 8.44 -12.37
N VAL A 263 12.80 9.16 -11.43
CA VAL A 263 12.14 9.78 -10.27
C VAL A 263 11.15 10.89 -10.68
N TYR A 264 11.03 11.26 -11.96
CA TYR A 264 10.10 12.29 -12.43
C TYR A 264 9.56 12.09 -13.86
N ILE A 265 9.01 10.92 -14.19
CA ILE A 265 8.20 10.73 -15.42
C ILE A 265 6.69 10.93 -15.17
N ASP A 266 6.23 11.16 -13.95
CA ASP A 266 4.83 11.55 -13.75
C ASP A 266 4.64 13.04 -14.06
N LYS A 267 4.40 13.38 -15.34
CA LYS A 267 3.34 14.35 -15.73
C LYS A 267 3.06 14.52 -17.23
N ASN A 268 3.96 14.21 -18.17
CA ASN A 268 3.66 14.19 -19.61
C ASN A 268 4.89 13.65 -20.36
N PRO A 269 4.80 12.60 -21.20
CA PRO A 269 5.92 12.13 -22.02
C PRO A 269 6.55 13.24 -22.87
N LYS A 270 5.75 14.22 -23.31
CA LYS A 270 6.18 15.39 -24.11
C LYS A 270 7.03 16.41 -23.33
N ASP A 271 7.10 16.31 -22.00
CA ASP A 271 7.81 17.26 -21.10
C ASP A 271 9.11 16.69 -20.49
N THR A 272 9.64 15.62 -21.07
CA THR A 272 10.84 14.95 -20.59
C THR A 272 12.09 15.62 -21.16
N ILE A 273 13.08 15.92 -20.33
CA ILE A 273 14.40 16.37 -20.77
C ILE A 273 15.33 15.15 -20.76
N PRO A 274 15.73 14.60 -21.94
CA PRO A 274 16.65 13.48 -21.99
C PRO A 274 18.02 13.86 -21.42
N ILE A 275 18.58 12.98 -20.58
CA ILE A 275 19.89 13.13 -19.94
C ILE A 275 20.83 12.07 -20.53
N LYS A 276 21.88 12.50 -21.23
CA LYS A 276 22.96 11.60 -21.67
C LYS A 276 24.16 11.77 -20.73
N TYR A 277 24.83 10.67 -20.40
CA TYR A 277 25.99 10.69 -19.51
C TYR A 277 26.94 9.51 -19.78
N THR A 278 26.95 9.01 -21.03
CA THR A 278 27.80 7.90 -21.44
C THR A 278 29.26 8.36 -21.47
N THR A 279 29.51 9.53 -22.05
CA THR A 279 30.82 10.19 -22.13
C THR A 279 30.85 11.47 -21.28
N VAL A 280 32.06 12.01 -21.03
CA VAL A 280 32.19 13.31 -20.34
C VAL A 280 31.57 14.42 -21.18
N GLN A 281 31.69 14.33 -22.51
CA GLN A 281 31.09 15.29 -23.43
C GLN A 281 29.56 15.27 -23.34
N ASP A 282 28.93 14.09 -23.24
CA ASP A 282 27.47 14.00 -23.02
C ASP A 282 27.01 14.75 -21.76
N VAL A 283 27.82 14.71 -20.69
CA VAL A 283 27.54 15.43 -19.44
C VAL A 283 27.66 16.93 -19.66
N LYS A 284 28.70 17.39 -20.37
CA LYS A 284 28.88 18.80 -20.76
C LYS A 284 27.70 19.29 -21.59
N ASP A 285 27.33 18.56 -22.63
CA ASP A 285 26.23 18.91 -23.54
C ASP A 285 24.89 18.91 -22.83
N THR A 286 24.67 17.95 -21.93
CA THR A 286 23.47 17.91 -21.07
C THR A 286 23.39 19.15 -20.17
N ILE A 287 24.51 19.57 -19.56
CA ILE A 287 24.55 20.78 -18.72
C ILE A 287 24.29 22.02 -19.57
N ASN A 288 24.97 22.17 -20.72
CA ASN A 288 24.75 23.28 -21.65
C ASN A 288 23.29 23.36 -22.12
N LYS A 289 22.68 22.20 -22.41
CA LYS A 289 21.25 22.11 -22.75
C LYS A 289 20.37 22.61 -21.61
N LEU A 290 20.65 22.21 -20.37
CA LEU A 290 19.89 22.66 -19.19
C LEU A 290 19.99 24.17 -18.98
N GLU A 291 21.19 24.73 -19.14
CA GLU A 291 21.43 26.17 -19.05
C GLU A 291 20.66 26.95 -20.11
N ARG A 292 20.71 26.49 -21.37
CA ARG A 292 19.92 27.10 -22.46
C ARG A 292 18.42 27.03 -22.20
N LEU A 293 17.93 25.88 -21.75
CA LEU A 293 16.51 25.68 -21.44
C LEU A 293 16.03 26.57 -20.28
N TYR A 294 16.90 26.85 -19.32
CA TYR A 294 16.62 27.78 -18.24
C TYR A 294 16.58 29.23 -18.73
N LYS A 295 17.63 29.66 -19.44
CA LYS A 295 17.79 31.04 -19.90
C LYS A 295 16.72 31.47 -20.91
N SER A 296 16.24 30.53 -21.72
CA SER A 296 15.15 30.73 -22.70
C SER A 296 13.73 30.64 -22.11
N ASP A 297 13.58 30.62 -20.78
CA ASP A 297 12.29 30.50 -20.08
C ASP A 297 11.49 29.22 -20.34
N LYS A 298 12.02 28.29 -21.13
CA LYS A 298 11.37 27.00 -21.41
C LYS A 298 11.14 26.18 -20.14
N TYR A 299 12.03 26.30 -19.15
CA TYR A 299 11.87 25.64 -17.85
C TYR A 299 12.26 26.53 -16.66
N PRO A 300 11.49 26.51 -15.56
CA PRO A 300 11.85 27.26 -14.36
C PRO A 300 13.09 26.66 -13.69
N HIS A 301 13.86 27.49 -12.96
CA HIS A 301 15.05 27.05 -12.21
C HIS A 301 14.79 25.81 -11.35
N LYS A 302 13.61 25.72 -10.71
CA LYS A 302 13.20 24.56 -9.90
C LYS A 302 13.18 23.25 -10.69
N ARG A 303 12.81 23.27 -11.98
CA ARG A 303 12.81 22.07 -12.84
C ARG A 303 14.25 21.70 -13.20
N ILE A 304 15.07 22.68 -13.58
CA ILE A 304 16.49 22.49 -13.91
C ILE A 304 17.27 21.95 -12.71
N TRP A 305 17.01 22.48 -11.51
CA TRP A 305 17.59 22.01 -10.25
C TRP A 305 17.29 20.53 -9.99
N LYS A 306 16.05 20.08 -10.25
CA LYS A 306 15.67 18.66 -10.13
C LYS A 306 16.43 17.79 -11.12
N VAL A 307 16.56 18.22 -12.38
CA VAL A 307 17.26 17.44 -13.40
C VAL A 307 18.76 17.36 -13.10
N GLY A 308 19.38 18.46 -12.66
CA GLY A 308 20.77 18.47 -12.19
C GLY A 308 20.99 17.56 -10.97
N MET A 309 20.03 17.50 -10.04
CA MET A 309 20.06 16.54 -8.92
C MET A 309 20.05 15.08 -9.41
N ILE A 310 19.19 14.75 -10.38
CA ILE A 310 19.10 13.39 -10.95
C ILE A 310 20.43 13.01 -11.62
N LEU A 311 20.99 13.90 -12.44
CA LEU A 311 22.29 13.69 -13.10
C LEU A 311 23.38 13.40 -12.06
N LYS A 312 23.45 14.20 -10.98
CA LYS A 312 24.42 13.99 -9.88
C LYS A 312 24.20 12.68 -9.13
N VAL A 313 22.96 12.27 -8.87
CA VAL A 313 22.65 11.03 -8.15
C VAL A 313 23.01 9.81 -9.01
N ARG A 314 22.64 9.81 -10.30
CA ARG A 314 22.95 8.71 -11.23
C ARG A 314 24.47 8.53 -11.38
N LEU A 315 25.20 9.62 -11.59
CA LEU A 315 26.66 9.57 -11.69
C LEU A 315 27.34 9.32 -10.34
N GLY A 316 26.68 9.63 -9.22
CA GLY A 316 27.22 9.43 -7.87
C GLY A 316 27.47 7.99 -7.50
N VAL A 317 26.86 7.04 -8.20
CA VAL A 317 27.09 5.62 -7.97
C VAL A 317 28.03 5.01 -8.98
N LEU A 318 28.17 5.68 -10.11
CA LEU A 318 29.26 5.41 -11.03
C LEU A 318 30.51 6.22 -10.66
N LYS A 319 30.58 6.87 -9.49
CA LYS A 319 31.68 7.79 -9.13
C LYS A 319 33.05 7.10 -9.19
N ASP A 320 33.11 5.82 -8.83
CA ASP A 320 34.36 5.06 -8.81
C ASP A 320 34.77 4.64 -10.24
N LYS A 321 33.79 4.39 -11.12
CA LYS A 321 34.00 4.02 -12.53
C LYS A 321 34.10 5.22 -13.49
N LYS A 322 33.51 6.36 -13.13
CA LYS A 322 33.35 7.58 -13.93
C LYS A 322 33.60 8.84 -13.07
N PRO A 323 34.79 8.97 -12.45
CA PRO A 323 35.06 10.06 -11.49
C PRO A 323 34.95 11.44 -12.13
N LYS A 324 35.46 11.62 -13.35
CA LYS A 324 35.38 12.90 -14.10
C LYS A 324 33.94 13.32 -14.39
N HIS A 325 33.05 12.37 -14.71
CA HIS A 325 31.63 12.66 -14.99
C HIS A 325 30.93 13.11 -13.71
N TYR A 326 31.12 12.37 -12.61
CA TYR A 326 30.54 12.71 -11.32
C TYR A 326 31.04 14.06 -10.80
N ALA A 327 32.34 14.33 -10.92
CA ALA A 327 32.93 15.61 -10.51
C ALA A 327 32.26 16.79 -11.22
N LEU A 328 32.07 16.71 -12.54
CA LEU A 328 31.39 17.74 -13.33
C LEU A 328 29.93 17.90 -12.93
N ALA A 329 29.18 16.80 -12.82
CA ALA A 329 27.78 16.85 -12.39
C ALA A 329 27.61 17.39 -10.96
N ASN A 330 28.53 17.07 -10.05
CA ASN A 330 28.53 17.57 -8.68
C ASN A 330 28.89 19.06 -8.60
N ARG A 331 29.85 19.54 -9.42
CA ARG A 331 30.13 20.98 -9.59
C ARG A 331 28.87 21.72 -10.03
N TYR A 332 28.20 21.21 -11.06
CA TYR A 332 26.97 21.81 -11.57
C TYR A 332 25.83 21.79 -10.54
N PHE A 333 25.64 20.69 -9.81
CA PHE A 333 24.63 20.63 -8.75
C PHE A 333 24.89 21.65 -7.63
N LYS A 334 26.15 21.81 -7.20
CA LYS A 334 26.54 22.85 -6.23
C LYS A 334 26.28 24.24 -6.77
N HIS A 335 26.58 24.49 -8.05
CA HIS A 335 26.28 25.74 -8.74
C HIS A 335 24.78 26.07 -8.72
N LEU A 336 23.93 25.12 -9.08
CA LEU A 336 22.48 25.27 -9.02
C LEU A 336 21.99 25.56 -7.59
N GLY A 337 22.62 24.96 -6.58
CA GLY A 337 22.37 25.27 -5.17
C GLY A 337 22.69 26.71 -4.78
N LYS A 338 23.82 27.26 -5.27
CA LYS A 338 24.17 28.68 -5.11
C LYS A 338 23.16 29.58 -5.83
N ARG A 339 22.82 29.24 -7.07
CA ARG A 339 21.83 29.96 -7.90
C ARG A 339 20.46 30.07 -7.23
N THR A 340 20.03 29.04 -6.48
CA THR A 340 18.78 29.05 -5.72
C THR A 340 18.72 30.16 -4.66
N LYS A 341 19.88 30.57 -4.10
CA LYS A 341 19.96 31.61 -3.06
C LYS A 341 19.84 33.03 -3.62
N ILE A 342 20.00 33.21 -4.94
CA ILE A 342 19.90 34.51 -5.60
C ILE A 342 18.42 34.92 -5.65
N LYS A 343 18.14 36.14 -5.15
CA LYS A 343 16.84 36.80 -5.24
C LYS A 343 16.73 37.48 -6.61
N GLY A 344 15.55 37.40 -7.23
CA GLY A 344 15.31 37.94 -8.57
C GLY A 344 15.67 36.97 -9.70
N GLU A 345 14.79 36.82 -10.69
CA GLU A 345 14.97 35.85 -11.79
C GLU A 345 15.99 36.35 -12.82
N LYS A 346 16.06 37.66 -13.06
CA LYS A 346 17.03 38.28 -13.99
C LYS A 346 18.46 38.06 -13.52
N GLU A 347 18.72 38.32 -12.23
CA GLU A 347 20.00 38.13 -11.55
C GLU A 347 20.37 36.64 -11.52
N ARG A 348 19.38 35.78 -11.28
CA ARG A 348 19.56 34.33 -11.29
C ARG A 348 19.97 33.79 -12.66
N LYS A 349 19.47 34.37 -13.76
CA LYS A 349 19.84 33.99 -15.13
C LYS A 349 21.22 34.47 -15.57
N LYS A 350 21.71 35.58 -14.99
CA LYS A 350 23.09 36.08 -15.22
C LYS A 350 24.16 35.20 -14.54
N PHE A 351 23.77 34.42 -13.54
CA PHE A 351 24.70 33.59 -12.77
C PHE A 351 25.08 32.31 -13.51
N ASP A 352 26.15 32.34 -14.29
CA ASP A 352 26.49 31.30 -15.27
C ASP A 352 27.40 30.18 -14.76
N PHE A 353 27.16 28.97 -15.28
CA PHE A 353 28.03 27.83 -15.03
C PHE A 353 29.05 27.68 -16.16
N LYS A 354 30.33 27.71 -15.83
CA LYS A 354 31.42 27.38 -16.75
C LYS A 354 31.68 25.87 -16.69
N VAL A 355 31.36 25.18 -17.78
CA VAL A 355 31.40 23.72 -17.91
C VAL A 355 32.82 23.18 -17.81
#